data_AF-A0A354WI54-F1
#
_entry.id   AF-A0A354WI54-F1
#
_cell.length_a   1.000
_cell.length_b   1.000
_cell.length_c   1.000
_cell.angle_alpha   90.00
_cell.angle_beta   90.00
_cell.angle_gamma   90.00
#
_symmetry.space_group_name_H-M   'P 1'
#
loop_
_entity.id
_entity.type
_entity.pdbx_description
1 polymer ?
#
loop_
_entity_poly.entity_id
_entity_poly.type
_entity_poly.pdbx_seq_one_letter_code
_entity_poly.pdbx_strand_id
1 'polypeptide(L)'
;MVNVGLNLSSLIGLIQIIGAVIYFSISIAQVVIVIRNTGTLIQIAIQVLQILFGPAILLISGGILLFQGWRLDPILAFQQVIITGLLIYLIIRDWQYQR
;
A
#
# COMPACT_ATOMS: atom_id res chain seq x y z
N MET A 1 -2.11 2.75 -27.17
CA MET A 1 -1.53 1.40 -27.23
C MET A 1 -1.27 0.97 -25.80
N VAL A 2 -1.82 -0.16 -25.34
CA VAL A 2 -1.54 -0.69 -23.99
C VAL A 2 -0.34 -1.61 -24.15
N ASN A 3 0.75 -1.35 -23.42
CA ASN A 3 1.92 -2.21 -23.43
C ASN A 3 2.04 -2.88 -22.07
N VAL A 4 1.54 -4.11 -21.97
CA VAL A 4 1.75 -4.99 -20.82
C VAL A 4 3.16 -5.60 -20.95
N GLY A 5 4.18 -4.76 -20.89
CA GLY A 5 5.59 -5.16 -20.90
C GLY A 5 6.12 -5.34 -19.47
N LEU A 6 7.13 -6.19 -19.29
CA LEU A 6 7.94 -6.29 -18.06
C LEU A 6 8.87 -5.07 -17.92
N ASN A 7 8.30 -3.88 -17.84
CA ASN A 7 9.01 -2.64 -17.60
C ASN A 7 9.17 -2.41 -16.09
N LEU A 8 10.17 -1.63 -15.68
CA LEU A 8 10.39 -1.30 -14.26
C LEU A 8 9.11 -0.78 -13.57
N SER A 9 8.33 0.04 -14.27
CA SER A 9 7.05 0.55 -13.78
C SER A 9 6.04 -0.56 -13.49
N SER A 10 5.90 -1.56 -14.36
CA SER A 10 4.95 -2.66 -14.15
C SER A 10 5.42 -3.60 -13.04
N LEU A 11 6.74 -3.77 -12.86
CA LEU A 11 7.30 -4.50 -11.72
C LEU A 11 6.98 -3.82 -10.39
N ILE A 12 7.14 -2.49 -10.30
CA ILE A 12 6.73 -1.71 -9.13
C ILE A 12 5.23 -1.85 -8.91
N GLY A 13 4.43 -1.83 -9.98
CA GLY A 13 2.98 -2.05 -9.91
C GLY A 13 2.60 -3.41 -9.33
N LEU A 14 3.28 -4.49 -9.71
CA LEU A 14 3.08 -5.82 -9.12
C LEU A 14 3.43 -5.84 -7.63
N ILE A 15 4.56 -5.22 -7.25
CA ILE A 15 4.96 -5.11 -5.84
C ILE A 15 3.90 -4.36 -5.04
N GLN A 16 3.33 -3.29 -5.59
CA GLN A 16 2.26 -2.54 -4.93
C GLN A 16 0.97 -3.37 -4.78
N ILE A 17 0.59 -4.17 -5.79
CA ILE A 17 -0.59 -5.04 -5.71
C ILE A 17 -0.39 -6.14 -4.65
N ILE A 18 0.75 -6.82 -4.67
CA ILE A 18 1.08 -7.86 -3.67
C ILE A 18 1.15 -7.22 -2.27
N GLY A 19 1.82 -6.07 -2.17
CA GLY A 19 1.93 -5.28 -0.96
C GLY A 19 0.56 -4.84 -0.42
N ALA A 20 -0.40 -4.52 -1.29
CA ALA A 20 -1.75 -4.16 -0.89
C ALA A 20 -2.46 -5.31 -0.17
N VAL A 21 -2.34 -6.54 -0.69
CA VAL A 21 -2.97 -7.74 -0.10
C VAL A 21 -2.35 -8.05 1.26
N ILE A 22 -1.02 -7.95 1.36
CA ILE A 22 -0.28 -8.16 2.61
C ILE A 22 -0.66 -7.08 3.63
N TYR A 23 -0.63 -5.81 3.24
CA TYR A 23 -0.97 -4.68 4.11
C TYR A 23 -2.43 -4.73 4.59
N PHE A 24 -3.36 -5.14 3.73
CA PHE A 24 -4.76 -5.35 4.13
C PHE A 24 -4.88 -6.44 5.20
N SER A 25 -4.18 -7.56 5.02
CA SER A 25 -4.20 -8.66 5.99
C SER A 25 -3.63 -8.25 7.36
N ILE A 26 -2.53 -7.49 7.37
CA ILE A 26 -1.91 -6.98 8.60
C ILE A 26 -2.79 -5.93 9.28
N SER A 27 -3.34 -4.99 8.52
CA SER A 27 -4.19 -3.92 9.06
C SER A 27 -5.47 -4.44 9.70
N ILE A 28 -6.08 -5.51 9.16
CA ILE A 28 -7.21 -6.21 9.83
C ILE A 28 -6.80 -6.69 11.23
N ALA A 29 -5.69 -7.39 11.33
CA ALA A 29 -5.21 -7.90 12.62
C ALA A 29 -4.88 -6.76 13.60
N GLN A 30 -4.32 -5.65 13.10
CA GLN A 30 -3.99 -4.48 13.93
C GLN A 30 -5.24 -3.77 14.46
N VAL A 31 -6.29 -3.62 13.64
CA VAL A 31 -7.58 -3.04 14.07
C VAL A 31 -8.16 -3.85 15.24
N VAL A 32 -8.13 -5.18 15.18
CA VAL A 32 -8.63 -6.05 16.25
C VAL A 32 -7.83 -5.86 17.54
N ILE A 33 -6.50 -5.76 17.46
CA ILE A 33 -5.64 -5.54 18.63
C ILE A 33 -5.92 -4.19 19.28
N VAL A 34 -6.04 -3.12 18.49
CA VAL A 34 -6.24 -1.77 19.03
C VAL A 34 -7.62 -1.63 19.67
N ILE A 35 -8.65 -2.26 19.10
CA ILE A 35 -9.98 -2.33 19.70
C ILE A 35 -9.93 -3.07 21.03
N ARG A 36 -9.19 -4.19 21.12
CA ARG A 36 -9.05 -4.98 22.35
C ARG A 36 -8.26 -4.27 23.44
N ASN A 37 -7.22 -3.54 23.08
CA ASN A 37 -6.29 -2.92 24.04
C ASN A 37 -6.70 -1.48 24.44
N THR A 38 -7.94 -1.07 24.15
CA THR A 38 -8.49 0.26 24.49
C THR A 38 -7.67 1.39 23.86
N GLY A 39 -7.55 1.39 22.53
CA GLY A 39 -7.02 2.54 21.81
C GLY A 39 -7.91 3.77 21.97
N THR A 40 -7.30 4.95 22.08
CA THR A 40 -8.02 6.23 22.03
C THR A 40 -8.85 6.30 20.74
N LEU A 41 -10.02 6.96 20.75
CA LEU A 41 -10.89 7.12 19.57
C LEU A 41 -10.13 7.56 18.30
N ILE A 42 -9.11 8.40 18.48
CA ILE A 42 -8.23 8.89 17.42
C ILE A 42 -7.43 7.75 16.77
N GLN A 43 -6.91 6.81 17.56
CA GLN A 43 -6.12 5.68 17.05
C GLN A 43 -6.98 4.75 16.20
N ILE A 44 -8.19 4.44 16.70
CA ILE A 44 -9.17 3.64 15.97
C ILE A 44 -9.54 4.32 14.65
N ALA A 45 -9.81 5.63 14.68
CA ALA A 45 -10.12 6.39 13.47
C ALA A 45 -8.98 6.35 12.43
N ILE A 46 -7.72 6.51 12.87
CA ILE A 46 -6.56 6.43 11.99
C ILE A 46 -6.41 5.03 11.38
N GLN A 47 -6.63 3.96 12.14
CA GLN A 47 -6.53 2.59 11.62
C GLN A 47 -7.67 2.24 10.67
N VAL A 48 -8.89 2.73 10.92
CA VAL A 48 -10.01 2.57 9.98
C VAL A 48 -9.75 3.34 8.67
N LEU A 49 -9.12 4.52 8.75
CA LEU A 49 -8.65 5.22 7.56
C LEU A 49 -7.57 4.42 6.82
N GLN A 50 -6.61 3.85 7.54
CA GLN A 50 -5.51 3.06 6.94
C GLN A 50 -6.00 1.79 6.25
N ILE A 51 -6.91 1.03 6.86
CA ILE A 51 -7.44 -0.20 6.27
C ILE A 51 -8.29 0.08 5.02
N LEU A 52 -8.99 1.21 4.97
CA LEU A 52 -9.83 1.58 3.83
C LEU A 52 -9.01 2.16 2.68
N PHE A 53 -8.14 3.14 2.97
CA PHE A 53 -7.45 3.88 1.93
C PHE A 53 -6.11 3.26 1.53
N GLY A 54 -5.35 2.68 2.45
CA GLY A 54 -4.02 2.13 2.17
C GLY A 54 -4.04 1.08 1.04
N PRO A 55 -4.76 -0.05 1.23
CA PRO A 55 -4.91 -1.08 0.20
C PRO A 55 -5.53 -0.56 -1.10
N ALA A 56 -6.56 0.29 -1.01
CA ALA A 56 -7.23 0.83 -2.19
C ALA A 56 -6.30 1.67 -3.05
N ILE A 57 -5.53 2.58 -2.44
CA ILE A 57 -4.56 3.42 -3.14
C ILE A 57 -3.53 2.55 -3.88
N LEU A 58 -3.06 1.47 -3.25
CA LEU A 58 -2.05 0.58 -3.82
C LEU A 58 -2.56 -0.29 -4.95
N LEU A 59 -3.79 -0.79 -4.84
CA LEU A 59 -4.42 -1.56 -5.91
C LEU A 59 -4.66 -0.67 -7.13
N ILE A 60 -5.10 0.57 -6.91
CA ILE A 60 -5.33 1.54 -7.97
C ILE A 60 -3.99 1.96 -8.61
N SER A 61 -2.99 2.36 -7.80
CA SER A 61 -1.69 2.79 -8.31
C SER A 61 -0.94 1.65 -9.00
N GLY A 62 -0.97 0.46 -8.42
CA GLY A 62 -0.38 -0.74 -9.00
C GLY A 62 -1.05 -1.15 -10.31
N GLY A 63 -2.38 -1.10 -10.36
CA GLY A 63 -3.15 -1.34 -11.59
C GLY A 63 -2.81 -0.35 -12.70
N ILE A 64 -2.72 0.95 -12.38
CA ILE A 64 -2.32 1.98 -13.35
C ILE A 64 -0.91 1.71 -13.89
N LEU A 65 0.03 1.33 -13.03
CA LEU A 65 1.40 1.02 -13.42
C LEU A 65 1.50 -0.22 -14.33
N LEU A 66 0.64 -1.22 -14.15
CA LEU A 66 0.60 -2.40 -15.04
C LEU A 66 0.19 -2.06 -16.47
N PHE A 67 -0.81 -1.19 -16.64
CA PHE A 67 -1.36 -0.89 -17.97
C PHE A 67 -0.71 0.33 -18.64
N GLN A 68 -0.27 1.32 -17.84
CA GLN A 68 0.17 2.63 -18.33
C GLN A 68 1.58 3.01 -17.85
N GLY A 69 2.28 2.13 -17.13
CA GLY A 69 3.59 2.46 -16.55
C GLY A 69 4.68 2.81 -17.56
N TRP A 70 4.52 2.42 -18.82
CA TRP A 70 5.47 2.72 -19.91
C TRP A 70 5.38 4.15 -20.44
N ARG A 71 4.27 4.87 -20.15
CA ARG A 71 4.03 6.28 -20.53
C ARG A 71 3.90 7.18 -19.30
N LEU A 72 4.39 6.71 -18.17
CA LEU A 72 4.35 7.46 -16.91
C LEU A 72 5.45 8.52 -16.92
N ASP A 73 5.10 9.75 -16.55
CA ASP A 73 6.10 10.82 -16.46
C ASP A 73 7.17 10.50 -15.40
N PRO A 74 8.45 10.89 -15.60
CA PRO A 74 9.53 10.58 -14.67
C PRO A 74 9.26 11.04 -13.22
N ILE A 75 8.58 12.17 -13.04
CA ILE A 75 8.21 12.68 -11.72
C ILE A 75 7.16 11.81 -11.03
N LEU A 76 6.21 11.27 -11.78
CA LEU A 76 5.22 10.33 -11.26
C LEU A 76 5.89 8.99 -10.92
N ALA A 77 6.86 8.52 -11.72
CA ALA A 77 7.61 7.32 -11.42
C ALA A 77 8.38 7.45 -10.09
N PHE A 78 8.99 8.61 -9.86
CA PHE A 78 9.66 8.93 -8.59
C PHE A 78 8.69 8.92 -7.40
N GLN A 79 7.51 9.53 -7.55
CA GLN A 79 6.45 9.49 -6.53
C GLN A 79 6.05 8.04 -6.19
N GLN A 80 5.92 7.18 -7.20
CA GLN A 80 5.55 5.77 -6.99
C GLN A 80 6.63 5.01 -6.21
N VAL A 81 7.92 5.31 -6.43
CA VAL A 81 9.01 4.73 -5.64
C VAL A 81 8.92 5.15 -4.17
N ILE A 82 8.68 6.44 -3.89
CA ILE A 82 8.52 6.93 -2.52
C ILE A 82 7.32 6.28 -1.83
N ILE A 83 6.17 6.20 -2.51
CA ILE A 83 4.97 5.55 -1.97
C ILE A 83 5.24 4.08 -1.65
N THR A 84 5.95 3.38 -2.53
CA THR A 84 6.32 1.97 -2.32
C THR A 84 7.27 1.83 -1.13
N GLY A 85 8.24 2.74 -0.97
CA GLY A 85 9.15 2.75 0.20
C GLY A 85 8.41 3.03 1.51
N LEU A 86 7.50 4.01 1.52
CA LEU A 86 6.65 4.31 2.68
C LEU A 86 5.79 3.11 3.07
N LEU A 87 5.25 2.39 2.09
CA LEU A 87 4.49 1.17 2.34
C LEU A 87 5.32 0.12 3.09
N ILE A 88 6.51 -0.19 2.56
CA ILE A 88 7.38 -1.21 3.17
C ILE A 88 7.66 -0.83 4.63
N TYR A 89 7.94 0.45 4.89
CA TYR A 89 8.11 0.95 6.25
C TYR A 89 6.86 0.75 7.12
N LEU A 90 5.67 1.09 6.61
CA LEU A 90 4.41 0.92 7.35
C LEU A 90 4.12 -0.55 7.66
N ILE A 91 4.29 -1.45 6.68
CA ILE A 91 4.14 -2.90 6.88
C ILE A 91 5.05 -3.39 8.01
N ILE A 92 6.33 -3.00 7.98
CA ILE A 92 7.29 -3.42 9.00
C ILE A 92 6.92 -2.86 10.38
N ARG A 93 6.55 -1.57 10.44
CA ARG A 93 6.12 -0.92 11.68
C ARG A 93 4.89 -1.59 12.27
N ASP A 94 3.87 -1.83 11.46
CA ASP A 94 2.60 -2.41 11.89
C ASP A 94 2.81 -3.87 12.32
N TRP A 95 3.67 -4.61 11.64
CA TRP A 95 4.08 -5.95 12.05
C TRP A 95 4.82 -5.98 13.39
N GLN A 96 5.74 -5.02 13.64
CA GLN A 96 6.43 -4.91 14.92
C GLN A 96 5.47 -4.57 16.07
N TYR A 97 4.45 -3.75 15.81
CA TYR A 97 3.45 -3.36 16.80
C TYR A 97 2.48 -4.50 17.20
N GLN A 98 2.41 -5.56 16.40
CA GLN A 98 1.61 -6.76 16.73
C GLN A 98 2.28 -7.69 17.76
N ARG A 99 3.59 -7.52 18.02
CA ARG A 99 4.33 -8.29 19.04
C ARG A 99 4.31 -7.56 20.38
#